data_AF-A0A521TFQ8-F1
#
_entry.id   AF-A0A521TFQ8-F1
#
_cell.length_a   1.000
_cell.length_b   1.000
_cell.length_c   1.000
_cell.angle_alpha   90.00
_cell.angle_beta   90.00
_cell.angle_gamma   90.00
#
_symmetry.space_group_name_H-M   'P 1'
#
loop_
_entity.id
_entity.type
_entity.pdbx_description
1 polymer ?
#
loop_
_entity_poly.entity_id
_entity_poly.type
_entity_poly.pdbx_seq_one_letter_code
_entity_poly.pdbx_strand_id
1 'polypeptide(L)'
;MATVSRRVLLPLIALSSPLSLAVETAIRTALFTDEMRELRLMVRDTLTPIAWWFVPVTAAASVLGVFVHRVVLRRALASATKRKGDPDAEENARVTALYVASSVPQLPALVATFLFTAGARVEPVMVTLLVAAAGVMLQGWTAPREG
;
A
#
# COMPACT_ATOMS: atom_id res chain seq x y z
N MET A 1 24.32 -4.86 10.48
CA MET A 1 23.38 -4.99 9.35
C MET A 1 23.46 -3.71 8.53
N ALA A 2 23.58 -3.77 7.21
CA ALA A 2 23.60 -2.56 6.39
C ALA A 2 22.25 -1.86 6.55
N THR A 3 22.24 -0.65 7.11
CA THR A 3 21.04 0.16 7.30
C THR A 3 20.56 0.61 5.92
N VAL A 4 19.55 -0.08 5.39
CA VAL A 4 18.92 0.31 4.12
C VAL A 4 18.30 1.68 4.34
N SER A 5 18.88 2.70 3.72
CA SER A 5 18.42 4.08 3.87
C SER A 5 16.92 4.18 3.57
N ARG A 6 16.20 4.94 4.39
CA ARG A 6 14.78 5.26 4.22
C ARG A 6 14.43 5.71 2.79
N ARG A 7 15.36 6.38 2.11
CA ARG A 7 15.23 6.85 0.72
C ARG A 7 15.14 5.70 -0.29
N VAL A 8 15.68 4.53 0.04
CA VAL A 8 15.60 3.30 -0.76
C VAL A 8 14.38 2.47 -0.34
N LEU A 9 14.12 2.40 0.96
CA LEU A 9 13.05 1.57 1.52
C LEU A 9 11.65 2.07 1.13
N LEU A 10 11.42 3.39 1.14
CA LEU A 10 10.13 3.99 0.74
C LEU A 10 9.73 3.72 -0.72
N PRO A 11 10.58 3.98 -1.74
CA PRO A 11 10.21 3.66 -3.11
C PRO A 11 10.08 2.16 -3.35
N LEU A 12 10.87 1.31 -2.67
CA LEU A 12 10.69 -0.15 -2.74
C LEU A 12 9.29 -0.57 -2.25
N ILE A 13 8.83 -0.04 -1.11
CA ILE A 13 7.47 -0.32 -0.60
C ILE A 13 6.40 0.27 -1.53
N ALA A 14 6.61 1.48 -2.04
CA ALA A 14 5.62 2.15 -2.88
C ALA A 14 5.46 1.49 -4.27
N LEU A 15 6.55 0.96 -4.83
CA LEU A 15 6.58 0.36 -6.17
C LEU A 15 6.34 -1.15 -6.16
N SER A 16 6.43 -1.82 -5.01
CA SER A 16 6.24 -3.28 -4.93
C SER A 16 4.86 -3.70 -5.44
N SER A 17 3.80 -3.01 -5.04
CA SER A 17 2.43 -3.38 -5.44
C SER A 17 2.15 -3.15 -6.93
N PRO A 18 2.48 -1.99 -7.54
CA PRO A 18 2.40 -1.82 -9.00
C PRO A 18 3.22 -2.86 -9.78
N LEU A 19 4.44 -3.16 -9.32
CA LEU A 19 5.30 -4.14 -9.99
C LEU A 19 4.72 -5.55 -9.88
N SER A 20 4.20 -5.92 -8.71
CA SER A 20 3.50 -7.19 -8.48
C SER A 20 2.31 -7.34 -9.42
N LEU A 21 1.49 -6.28 -9.58
CA LEU A 21 0.35 -6.30 -10.50
C LEU A 21 0.80 -6.48 -11.96
N ALA A 22 1.92 -5.86 -12.37
CA ALA A 22 2.45 -6.02 -13.72
C ALA A 22 2.85 -7.48 -14.00
N VAL A 23 3.57 -8.11 -13.05
CA VAL A 23 3.94 -9.53 -13.13
C VAL A 23 2.71 -10.43 -13.14
N GLU A 24 1.76 -10.17 -12.24
CA GLU A 24 0.50 -10.90 -12.16
C GLU A 24 -0.29 -10.81 -13.47
N THR A 25 -0.35 -9.62 -14.07
CA THR A 25 -1.02 -9.39 -15.35
C THR A 25 -0.37 -10.19 -16.46
N ALA A 26 0.96 -10.20 -16.55
CA ALA A 26 1.71 -10.97 -17.54
C ALA A 26 1.46 -12.49 -17.41
N ILE A 27 1.48 -13.01 -16.18
CA ILE A 27 1.19 -14.42 -15.90
C ILE A 27 -0.25 -14.77 -16.29
N ARG A 28 -1.23 -13.92 -15.95
CA ARG A 28 -2.64 -14.13 -16.32
C ARG A 28 -2.84 -14.14 -17.82
N THR A 29 -2.23 -13.21 -18.54
CA THR A 29 -2.35 -13.19 -20.01
C THR A 29 -1.83 -14.49 -20.64
N ALA A 30 -0.80 -15.10 -20.06
CA ALA A 30 -0.25 -16.37 -20.53
C ALA A 30 -1.10 -17.59 -20.13
N LEU A 31 -1.72 -17.58 -18.94
CA LEU A 31 -2.41 -18.75 -18.39
C LEU A 31 -3.94 -18.77 -18.60
N PHE A 32 -4.55 -17.65 -18.99
CA PHE A 32 -6.01 -17.56 -19.08
C PHE A 32 -6.55 -18.28 -20.31
N THR A 33 -7.42 -19.26 -20.07
CA THR A 33 -8.23 -19.92 -21.10
C THR A 33 -9.30 -18.96 -21.64
N ASP A 34 -9.84 -19.26 -22.81
CA ASP A 34 -10.86 -18.42 -23.44
C ASP A 34 -12.14 -18.33 -22.61
N GLU A 35 -12.56 -19.42 -21.96
CA GLU A 35 -13.71 -19.46 -21.05
C GLU A 35 -13.55 -18.49 -19.86
N MET A 36 -12.34 -18.40 -19.29
CA MET A 36 -12.05 -17.44 -18.22
C MET A 36 -12.11 -15.99 -18.73
N ARG A 37 -11.71 -15.74 -19.97
CA ARG A 37 -11.79 -14.41 -20.58
C ARG A 37 -13.25 -14.00 -20.79
N GLU A 38 -14.09 -14.92 -21.24
CA GLU A 38 -15.53 -14.68 -21.40
C GLU A 38 -16.22 -14.39 -20.06
N LEU A 39 -15.96 -15.21 -19.03
CA LEU A 39 -16.48 -14.99 -17.68
C LEU A 39 -16.11 -13.60 -17.13
N ARG A 40 -14.87 -13.16 -17.35
CA ARG A 40 -14.42 -11.82 -16.94
C ARG A 40 -15.14 -10.72 -17.69
N LEU A 41 -15.39 -10.89 -19.00
CA LEU A 41 -16.13 -9.91 -19.79
C LEU A 41 -17.57 -9.77 -19.29
N MET A 42 -18.22 -10.86 -18.88
CA MET A 42 -19.59 -10.83 -18.34
C MET A 42 -19.71 -10.03 -17.05
N VAL A 43 -18.71 -10.09 -16.17
CA VAL A 43 -18.72 -9.35 -14.89
C VAL A 43 -18.06 -7.97 -14.98
N ARG A 44 -17.42 -7.63 -16.10
CA ARG A 44 -16.60 -6.41 -16.27
C ARG A 44 -17.39 -5.15 -15.98
N ASP A 45 -18.60 -5.04 -16.52
CA ASP A 45 -19.41 -3.82 -16.42
C ASP A 45 -19.99 -3.62 -15.01
N THR A 46 -20.14 -4.71 -14.24
CA THR A 46 -20.55 -4.67 -12.84
C THR A 46 -19.38 -4.36 -11.91
N LEU A 47 -18.23 -5.00 -12.12
CA LEU A 47 -17.07 -4.87 -11.22
C LEU A 47 -16.28 -3.57 -11.45
N THR A 48 -16.28 -3.02 -12.66
CA THR A 48 -15.49 -1.81 -12.99
C THR A 48 -15.95 -0.58 -12.18
N PRO A 49 -17.25 -0.26 -12.09
CA PRO A 49 -17.73 0.83 -11.22
C PRO A 49 -17.39 0.60 -9.73
N ILE A 50 -17.46 -0.65 -9.27
CA ILE A 50 -17.08 -1.02 -7.89
C ILE A 50 -15.59 -0.76 -7.67
N ALA A 51 -14.73 -1.14 -8.63
CA ALA A 51 -13.29 -0.86 -8.54
C ALA A 51 -12.99 0.64 -8.48
N TRP A 52 -13.75 1.49 -9.17
CA TRP A 52 -13.61 2.94 -9.07
C TRP A 52 -13.89 3.50 -7.68
N TRP A 53 -14.80 2.91 -6.91
CA TRP A 53 -15.05 3.33 -5.52
C TRP A 53 -13.82 3.14 -4.62
N PHE A 54 -12.92 2.22 -4.97
CA PHE A 54 -11.70 2.03 -4.18
C PHE A 54 -10.70 3.17 -4.34
N VAL A 55 -10.78 3.99 -5.40
CA VAL A 55 -9.93 5.17 -5.56
C VAL A 55 -10.16 6.20 -4.43
N PRO A 56 -11.36 6.76 -4.24
CA PRO A 56 -11.61 7.70 -3.14
C PRO A 56 -11.47 7.04 -1.77
N VAL A 57 -11.83 5.77 -1.62
CA VAL A 57 -11.61 5.03 -0.35
C VAL A 57 -10.13 4.94 -0.02
N THR A 58 -9.27 4.67 -0.99
CA THR A 58 -7.80 4.63 -0.81
C THR A 58 -7.24 6.01 -0.50
N ALA A 59 -7.75 7.06 -1.14
CA ALA A 59 -7.36 8.43 -0.84
C ALA A 59 -7.71 8.79 0.63
N ALA A 60 -8.93 8.48 1.07
CA ALA A 60 -9.35 8.67 2.46
C ALA A 60 -8.50 7.83 3.44
N ALA A 61 -8.23 6.57 3.10
CA ALA A 61 -7.37 5.68 3.88
C ALA A 61 -5.91 6.19 3.96
N SER A 62 -5.42 6.85 2.91
CA SER A 62 -4.08 7.46 2.89
C SER A 62 -3.99 8.60 3.91
N VAL A 63 -5.01 9.47 3.94
CA VAL A 63 -5.14 10.54 4.94
C VAL A 63 -5.21 9.93 6.35
N LEU A 64 -6.09 8.94 6.56
CA LEU A 64 -6.21 8.24 7.83
C LEU A 64 -4.89 7.61 8.28
N GLY A 65 -4.15 7.01 7.35
CA GLY A 65 -2.86 6.38 7.61
C GLY A 65 -1.81 7.37 8.13
N VAL A 66 -1.85 8.66 7.76
CA VAL A 66 -1.00 9.69 8.37
C VAL A 66 -1.33 9.88 9.85
N PHE A 67 -2.62 9.89 10.21
CA PHE A 67 -3.05 9.97 11.61
C PHE A 67 -2.64 8.72 12.38
N VAL A 68 -2.87 7.53 11.81
CA VAL A 68 -2.44 6.25 12.40
C VAL A 68 -0.93 6.24 12.62
N HIS A 69 -0.14 6.67 11.64
CA HIS A 69 1.31 6.76 11.76
C HIS A 69 1.72 7.60 12.97
N ARG A 70 1.13 8.78 13.13
CA ARG A 70 1.43 9.68 14.28
C ARG A 70 1.08 9.02 15.62
N VAL A 71 -0.07 8.35 15.71
CA VAL A 71 -0.52 7.70 16.95
C VAL A 71 0.36 6.50 17.29
N VAL A 72 0.62 5.63 16.32
CA VAL A 72 1.45 4.42 16.51
C VAL A 72 2.88 4.81 16.83
N LEU A 73 3.47 5.77 16.12
CA LEU A 73 4.82 6.26 16.39
C LEU A 73 4.95 6.81 17.81
N ARG A 74 4.01 7.65 18.26
CA ARG A 74 4.02 8.18 19.64
C ARG A 74 3.96 7.06 20.68
N ARG A 75 3.11 6.06 20.46
CA ARG A 75 2.99 4.90 21.36
C ARG A 75 4.26 4.03 21.37
N ALA A 76 4.83 3.78 20.18
CA ALA A 76 6.03 2.98 20.02
C ALA A 76 7.24 3.66 20.66
N LEU A 77 7.43 4.97 20.44
CA LEU A 77 8.49 5.76 21.07
C LEU A 77 8.32 5.83 22.59
N ALA A 78 7.12 6.08 23.11
CA ALA A 78 6.87 6.08 24.55
C ALA A 78 7.20 4.72 25.21
N SER A 79 7.03 3.63 24.46
CA SER A 79 7.40 2.29 24.90
C SER A 79 8.91 2.06 24.82
N ALA A 80 9.58 2.60 23.79
CA ALA A 80 11.03 2.55 23.62
C ALA A 80 11.78 3.37 24.69
N THR A 81 11.25 4.52 25.12
CA THR A 81 11.86 5.33 26.20
C THR A 81 11.96 4.59 27.54
N LYS A 82 11.14 3.55 27.76
CA LYS A 82 11.28 2.68 28.94
C LYS A 82 12.56 1.83 28.90
N ARG A 83 13.12 1.59 27.70
CA ARG A 83 14.44 0.99 27.46
C ARG A 83 15.47 2.09 27.17
N LYS A 84 15.72 2.96 28.16
CA LYS A 84 16.61 4.13 28.04
C LYS A 84 17.95 3.77 27.36
N GLY A 85 18.26 4.47 26.27
CA GLY A 85 19.59 4.50 25.65
C GLY A 85 19.84 3.47 24.55
N ASP A 86 18.82 2.74 24.10
CA ASP A 86 18.95 1.79 22.98
C ASP A 86 18.53 2.44 21.64
N PRO A 87 19.48 2.92 20.82
CA PRO A 87 19.17 3.53 19.52
C PRO A 87 18.50 2.55 18.55
N ASP A 88 18.77 1.24 18.68
CA ASP A 88 18.15 0.22 17.83
C ASP A 88 16.67 0.05 18.16
N ALA A 89 16.28 0.24 19.43
CA ALA A 89 14.88 0.19 19.84
C ALA A 89 14.06 1.35 19.26
N GLU A 90 14.63 2.55 19.14
CA GLU A 90 13.97 3.70 18.53
C GLU A 90 13.85 3.55 17.01
N GLU A 91 14.90 3.06 16.33
CA GLU A 91 14.85 2.80 14.89
C GLU A 91 13.79 1.74 14.56
N ASN A 92 13.77 0.64 15.31
CA ASN A 92 12.76 -0.42 15.16
C ASN A 92 11.34 0.10 15.41
N ALA A 93 11.13 0.98 16.39
CA ALA A 93 9.84 1.61 16.65
C ALA A 93 9.36 2.45 15.46
N ARG A 94 10.26 3.21 14.82
CA ARG A 94 9.95 4.03 13.63
C ARG A 94 9.60 3.17 12.42
N VAL A 95 10.40 2.14 12.17
CA VAL A 95 10.16 1.19 11.06
C VAL A 95 8.83 0.46 11.25
N THR A 96 8.56 -0.03 12.47
CA THR A 96 7.29 -0.70 12.80
C THR A 96 6.09 0.23 12.58
N ALA A 97 6.17 1.47 13.06
CA ALA A 97 5.09 2.44 12.88
C ALA A 97 4.82 2.73 11.40
N LEU A 98 5.87 2.85 10.59
CA LEU A 98 5.76 3.05 9.15
C LEU A 98 5.08 1.86 8.46
N TYR A 99 5.49 0.63 8.78
CA TYR A 99 4.87 -0.58 8.23
C TYR A 99 3.38 -0.63 8.54
N VAL A 100 3.00 -0.47 9.81
CA VAL A 100 1.60 -0.51 10.24
C VAL A 100 0.76 0.56 9.55
N ALA A 101 1.27 1.79 9.45
CA ALA A 101 0.54 2.88 8.81
C ALA A 101 0.41 2.70 7.29
N SER A 102 1.43 2.13 6.65
CA SER A 102 1.43 1.88 5.20
C SER A 102 0.40 0.85 4.77
N SER A 103 0.04 -0.10 5.65
CA SER A 103 -1.00 -1.09 5.38
C SER A 103 -2.39 -0.49 5.20
N VAL A 104 -2.66 0.67 5.82
CA VAL A 104 -3.99 1.32 5.80
C VAL A 104 -4.44 1.67 4.38
N PRO A 105 -3.68 2.45 3.58
CA PRO A 105 -4.02 2.69 2.18
C PRO A 105 -3.81 1.47 1.27
N GLN A 106 -2.95 0.51 1.65
CA GLN A 106 -2.71 -0.67 0.82
C GLN A 106 -3.88 -1.66 0.83
N LEU A 107 -4.64 -1.78 1.92
CA LEU A 107 -5.76 -2.71 2.01
C LEU A 107 -6.85 -2.47 0.94
N PRO A 108 -7.39 -1.25 0.78
CA PRO A 108 -8.31 -0.95 -0.32
C PRO A 108 -7.72 -1.23 -1.70
N ALA A 109 -6.42 -0.95 -1.90
CA ALA A 109 -5.75 -1.21 -3.17
C ALA A 109 -5.60 -2.71 -3.47
N LEU A 110 -5.35 -3.54 -2.45
CA LEU A 110 -5.36 -5.00 -2.58
C LEU A 110 -6.75 -5.52 -2.99
N VAL A 111 -7.82 -4.98 -2.40
CA VAL A 111 -9.19 -5.34 -2.80
C VAL A 111 -9.46 -4.94 -4.25
N ALA A 112 -8.99 -3.77 -4.69
CA ALA A 112 -9.07 -3.39 -6.10
C ALA A 112 -8.33 -4.39 -7.02
N THR A 113 -7.15 -4.88 -6.63
CA THR A 113 -6.42 -5.93 -7.35
C THR A 113 -7.22 -7.24 -7.43
N PHE A 114 -7.93 -7.63 -6.36
CA PHE A 114 -8.85 -8.76 -6.41
C PHE A 114 -10.04 -8.52 -7.35
N LEU A 115 -10.54 -7.30 -7.48
CA LEU A 115 -11.58 -6.98 -8.46
C LEU A 115 -11.06 -7.08 -9.89
N PHE A 116 -9.83 -6.61 -10.17
CA PHE A 116 -9.19 -6.85 -11.46
C PHE A 116 -9.03 -8.34 -11.74
N THR A 117 -8.65 -9.10 -10.71
CA THR A 117 -8.56 -10.56 -10.78
C THR A 117 -9.86 -11.19 -11.24
N ALA A 118 -10.98 -10.74 -10.66
CA ALA A 118 -12.31 -11.24 -10.94
C ALA A 118 -12.87 -10.77 -12.30
N GLY A 119 -12.38 -9.67 -12.87
CA GLY A 119 -12.84 -9.19 -14.18
C GLY A 119 -12.96 -7.68 -14.36
N ALA A 120 -12.69 -6.88 -13.32
CA ALA A 120 -12.67 -5.43 -13.45
C ALA A 120 -11.60 -4.94 -14.43
N ARG A 121 -11.78 -3.73 -14.95
CA ARG A 121 -10.79 -3.01 -15.75
C ARG A 121 -9.50 -2.71 -14.97
N VAL A 122 -8.37 -2.62 -15.67
CA VAL A 122 -7.05 -2.37 -15.07
C VAL A 122 -6.89 -0.92 -14.63
N GLU A 123 -7.54 0.00 -15.35
CA GLU A 123 -7.48 1.44 -15.14
C GLU A 123 -7.82 1.87 -13.69
N PRO A 124 -8.99 1.51 -13.11
CA PRO A 124 -9.30 1.88 -11.72
C PRO A 124 -8.31 1.29 -10.71
N VAL A 125 -7.78 0.08 -10.96
CA VAL A 125 -6.83 -0.57 -10.06
C VAL A 125 -5.47 0.12 -10.08
N MET A 126 -4.98 0.47 -11.27
CA MET A 126 -3.74 1.23 -11.41
C MET A 126 -3.84 2.59 -10.72
N VAL A 127 -4.94 3.31 -10.91
CA VAL A 127 -5.16 4.59 -10.20
C VAL A 127 -5.18 4.37 -8.69
N THR A 128 -5.87 3.33 -8.21
CA THR A 128 -5.94 3.00 -6.78
C THR A 128 -4.55 2.70 -6.20
N LEU A 129 -3.73 1.92 -6.91
CA LEU A 129 -2.36 1.61 -6.50
C LEU A 129 -1.46 2.85 -6.48
N LEU A 130 -1.58 3.73 -7.48
CA LEU A 130 -0.83 5.00 -7.51
C LEU A 130 -1.23 5.92 -6.35
N VAL A 131 -2.53 5.99 -6.03
CA VAL A 131 -3.01 6.75 -4.86
C VAL A 131 -2.48 6.16 -3.57
N ALA A 132 -2.50 4.83 -3.40
CA ALA A 132 -1.92 4.17 -2.23
C ALA A 132 -0.42 4.45 -2.10
N ALA A 133 0.34 4.33 -3.20
CA ALA A 133 1.76 4.60 -3.25
C ALA A 133 2.08 6.05 -2.86
N ALA A 134 1.34 7.02 -3.41
CA ALA A 134 1.45 8.43 -3.04
C ALA A 134 1.12 8.66 -1.55
N GLY A 135 0.09 7.97 -1.03
CA GLY A 135 -0.28 7.99 0.39
C GLY A 135 0.85 7.51 1.30
N VAL A 136 1.49 6.39 0.97
CA VAL A 136 2.64 5.86 1.71
C VAL A 136 3.84 6.82 1.64
N MET A 137 4.11 7.40 0.47
CA MET A 137 5.16 8.42 0.33
C MET A 137 4.89 9.65 1.19
N LEU A 138 3.64 10.11 1.27
CA LEU A 138 3.22 11.23 2.10
C LEU A 138 3.39 10.92 3.60
N GLN A 139 3.05 9.70 4.04
CA GLN A 139 3.34 9.24 5.42
C GLN A 139 4.85 9.27 5.71
N GLY A 140 5.66 8.88 4.72
CA GLY A 140 7.11 9.00 4.76
C GLY A 140 7.56 10.45 4.98
N TRP A 141 7.10 11.38 4.16
CA TRP A 141 7.52 12.78 4.27
C TRP A 141 7.03 13.49 5.53
N THR A 142 5.86 13.12 6.04
CA THR A 142 5.27 13.74 7.24
C THR A 142 5.78 13.15 8.56
N ALA A 143 6.57 12.08 8.51
CA ALA A 143 7.25 11.57 9.68
C ALA A 143 8.24 12.63 10.21
N PRO A 144 8.28 12.90 11.53
CA PRO A 144 9.24 13.81 12.12
C PRO A 144 10.65 13.48 11.65
N ARG A 145 11.34 14.47 11.06
CA ARG A 145 12.76 14.35 10.73
C ARG A 145 13.54 14.34 12.05
N GLU A 146 14.51 13.44 12.12
CA GLU A 146 15.53 13.38 13.17
C GLU A 146 16.01 14.79 13.52
N GLY A 147 15.79 15.18 14.77
CA GLY A 147 16.50 16.26 15.45
C GLY A 147 17.34 15.63 16.55
#